data_AF-A0AA97LVZ4-F1
#
_entry.id   AF-A0AA97LVZ4-F1
#
_cell.length_a   1.000
_cell.length_b   1.000
_cell.length_c   1.000
_cell.angle_alpha   90.00
_cell.angle_beta   90.00
_cell.angle_gamma   90.00
#
_symmetry.space_group_name_H-M   'P 1'
#
loop_
_entity.id
_entity.type
_entity.pdbx_description
1 polymer ?
#
loop_
_entity_poly.entity_id
_entity_poly.type
_entity_poly.pdbx_seq_one_letter_code
_entity_poly.pdbx_strand_id
1 'polypeptide(L)'
;MAAAGPLGRLLRVRWRADDSAPAVLDGADADANALVLLHRTAFADVTGTEVTLPEKAKQALLSWAQQHRLGQVAADMARVAARRDRALEQLRRQGLAVRRVHLEPEWRLVSGLGERANAHEIGIHLHGTYGWPALPGSTLKGAAAQWAWENTDLDDPAALGRFTGVFGTPLPEPRAEKVGEHDGDRPGRPRFPESARGRVRFLDALPAASPVTVTVDVLTPHVKPYYDAAADSRAARDVPPPAEHHQPVPVQFLTVSAGRFDAALVGDGERETEQAAWWLAEAVTELGLGAKTGAGYGYLDAEEET
;
A
#
# COMPACT_ATOMS: atom_id res chain seq x y z
N MET A 1 -8.91 -25.69 -14.76
CA MET A 1 -10.05 -25.28 -13.89
C MET A 1 -10.81 -24.14 -14.55
N ALA A 2 -12.04 -23.81 -14.13
CA ALA A 2 -12.77 -22.67 -14.66
C ALA A 2 -13.49 -21.89 -13.54
N ALA A 3 -13.63 -20.58 -13.71
CA ALA A 3 -14.39 -19.71 -12.83
C ALA A 3 -15.25 -18.74 -13.64
N ALA A 4 -16.39 -18.34 -13.08
CA ALA A 4 -17.15 -17.22 -13.60
C ALA A 4 -16.35 -15.94 -13.34
N GLY A 5 -15.83 -15.36 -14.40
CA GLY A 5 -15.11 -14.10 -14.36
C GLY A 5 -16.05 -12.89 -14.47
N PRO A 6 -15.44 -11.69 -14.53
CA PRO A 6 -16.19 -10.44 -14.60
C PRO A 6 -17.13 -10.41 -15.81
N LEU A 7 -18.33 -9.86 -15.61
CA LEU A 7 -19.36 -9.71 -16.65
C LEU A 7 -19.81 -11.05 -17.28
N GLY A 8 -19.66 -12.16 -16.57
CA GLY A 8 -20.10 -13.49 -17.03
C GLY A 8 -19.13 -14.17 -18.00
N ARG A 9 -17.94 -13.60 -18.24
CA ARG A 9 -16.91 -14.27 -19.04
C ARG A 9 -16.36 -15.49 -18.30
N LEU A 10 -16.20 -16.59 -19.01
CA LEU A 10 -15.61 -17.80 -18.44
C LEU A 10 -14.09 -17.66 -18.40
N LEU A 11 -13.52 -17.63 -17.19
CA LEU A 11 -12.06 -17.69 -17.00
C LEU A 11 -11.64 -19.15 -16.85
N ARG A 12 -10.52 -19.51 -17.47
CA ARG A 12 -9.98 -20.87 -17.40
C ARG A 12 -8.52 -20.84 -16.98
N VAL A 13 -8.16 -21.75 -16.10
CA VAL A 13 -6.76 -22.03 -15.80
C VAL A 13 -6.35 -23.24 -16.65
N ARG A 14 -5.45 -22.99 -17.61
CA ARG A 14 -4.84 -24.03 -18.45
C ARG A 14 -3.49 -24.46 -17.90
N TRP A 15 -3.28 -25.76 -17.97
CA TRP A 15 -2.05 -26.44 -17.58
C TRP A 15 -1.11 -26.51 -18.78
N ARG A 16 0.17 -26.24 -18.55
CA ARG A 16 1.22 -26.62 -19.51
C ARG A 16 1.64 -28.06 -19.21
N ALA A 17 2.03 -28.80 -20.25
CA ALA A 17 2.43 -30.21 -20.13
C ALA A 17 3.71 -30.41 -19.29
N ASP A 18 4.45 -29.34 -19.08
CA ASP A 18 5.60 -29.25 -18.19
C ASP A 18 5.14 -28.64 -16.85
N ASP A 19 5.17 -29.45 -15.79
CA ASP A 19 4.81 -29.05 -14.42
C ASP A 19 5.73 -27.94 -13.86
N SER A 20 6.86 -27.64 -14.51
CA SER A 20 7.73 -26.53 -14.14
C SER A 20 7.26 -25.16 -14.65
N ALA A 21 6.34 -25.11 -15.61
CA ALA A 21 5.85 -23.87 -16.18
C ALA A 21 4.60 -23.35 -15.44
N PRO A 22 4.52 -22.04 -15.13
CA PRO A 22 3.38 -21.50 -14.39
C PRO A 22 2.06 -21.71 -15.17
N ALA A 23 0.99 -21.96 -14.42
CA ALA A 23 -0.35 -22.07 -14.97
C ALA A 23 -0.75 -20.77 -15.69
N VAL A 24 -1.50 -20.90 -16.79
CA VAL A 24 -1.91 -19.75 -17.61
C VAL A 24 -3.38 -19.46 -17.38
N LEU A 25 -3.71 -18.18 -17.22
CA LEU A 25 -5.09 -17.70 -17.18
C LEU A 25 -5.57 -17.36 -18.60
N ASP A 26 -6.64 -18.02 -19.04
CA ASP A 26 -7.34 -17.70 -20.29
C ASP A 26 -8.68 -17.02 -20.03
N GLY A 27 -9.09 -16.20 -21.01
CA GLY A 27 -10.37 -15.49 -21.00
C GLY A 27 -10.31 -14.10 -20.35
N ALA A 28 -9.16 -13.74 -19.77
CA ALA A 28 -8.85 -12.39 -19.33
C ALA A 28 -8.04 -11.67 -20.42
N ASP A 29 -8.50 -10.50 -20.83
CA ASP A 29 -7.76 -9.65 -21.75
C ASP A 29 -6.53 -9.05 -21.04
N ALA A 30 -5.55 -8.57 -21.81
CA ALA A 30 -4.31 -8.00 -21.26
C ALA A 30 -4.55 -6.69 -20.51
N ASP A 31 -5.64 -5.98 -20.80
CA ASP A 31 -6.06 -4.72 -20.18
C ASP A 31 -7.24 -4.91 -19.20
N ALA A 32 -7.54 -6.15 -18.81
CA ALA A 32 -8.60 -6.40 -17.84
C ALA A 32 -8.33 -5.66 -16.52
N ASN A 33 -9.37 -5.09 -15.92
CA ASN A 33 -9.24 -4.38 -14.65
C ASN A 33 -8.78 -5.34 -13.55
N ALA A 34 -7.56 -5.15 -13.04
CA ALA A 34 -6.97 -6.11 -12.12
C ALA A 34 -7.66 -6.14 -10.74
N LEU A 35 -8.24 -5.03 -10.27
CA LEU A 35 -9.04 -5.06 -9.03
C LEU A 35 -10.21 -6.03 -9.20
N VAL A 36 -10.94 -5.92 -10.31
CA VAL A 36 -12.08 -6.79 -10.58
C VAL A 36 -11.62 -8.23 -10.79
N LEU A 37 -10.55 -8.45 -11.56
CA LEU A 37 -10.04 -9.79 -11.84
C LEU A 37 -9.51 -10.48 -10.57
N LEU A 38 -8.70 -9.78 -9.77
CA LEU A 38 -8.00 -10.35 -8.62
C LEU A 38 -8.88 -10.41 -7.36
N HIS A 39 -9.77 -9.44 -7.13
CA HIS A 39 -10.59 -9.41 -5.91
C HIS A 39 -11.96 -10.06 -6.09
N ARG A 40 -12.45 -10.20 -7.33
CA ARG A 40 -13.80 -10.73 -7.61
C ARG A 40 -13.80 -12.05 -8.38
N THR A 41 -12.64 -12.65 -8.62
CA THR A 41 -12.54 -14.01 -9.15
C THR A 41 -12.03 -14.94 -8.06
N ALA A 42 -12.77 -16.02 -7.82
CA ALA A 42 -12.33 -17.11 -6.97
C ALA A 42 -12.39 -18.41 -7.78
N PHE A 43 -11.27 -19.12 -7.82
CA PHE A 43 -11.23 -20.49 -8.30
C PHE A 43 -11.37 -21.39 -7.08
N ALA A 44 -12.56 -21.96 -6.91
CA ALA A 44 -12.89 -22.80 -5.77
C ALA A 44 -13.19 -24.22 -6.23
N ASP A 45 -12.56 -25.20 -5.60
CA ASP A 45 -13.00 -26.58 -5.64
C ASP A 45 -13.91 -26.82 -4.44
N VAL A 46 -15.17 -27.13 -4.72
CA VAL A 46 -16.21 -27.37 -3.72
C VAL A 46 -16.46 -28.87 -3.63
N THR A 47 -16.09 -29.47 -2.51
CA THR A 47 -16.31 -30.90 -2.24
C THR A 47 -17.11 -31.05 -0.96
N GLY A 48 -18.39 -31.40 -1.09
CA GLY A 48 -19.31 -31.46 0.05
C GLY A 48 -19.50 -30.07 0.67
N THR A 49 -19.06 -29.89 1.92
CA THR A 49 -19.10 -28.61 2.66
C THR A 49 -17.76 -27.86 2.68
N GLU A 50 -16.69 -28.47 2.15
CA GLU A 50 -15.38 -27.84 2.11
C GLU A 50 -15.19 -27.04 0.83
N VAL A 51 -14.62 -25.84 0.98
CA VAL A 51 -14.23 -24.95 -0.12
C VAL A 51 -12.72 -24.78 -0.05
N THR A 52 -12.03 -25.21 -1.09
CA THR A 52 -10.57 -25.04 -1.21
C THR A 52 -10.25 -24.10 -2.37
N LEU A 53 -9.24 -23.26 -2.20
CA LEU A 53 -8.72 -22.38 -3.24
C LEU A 53 -7.41 -22.97 -3.76
N PRO A 54 -7.36 -23.54 -4.97
CA PRO A 54 -6.16 -24.22 -5.43
C PRO A 54 -5.01 -23.25 -5.69
N GLU A 55 -3.83 -23.58 -5.15
CA GLU A 55 -2.63 -22.74 -5.23
C GLU A 55 -2.26 -22.42 -6.68
N LYS A 56 -2.44 -23.39 -7.59
CA LYS A 56 -2.14 -23.17 -9.00
C LYS A 56 -3.03 -22.11 -9.66
N ALA A 57 -4.25 -21.90 -9.18
CA ALA A 57 -5.11 -20.83 -9.67
C ALA A 57 -4.63 -19.46 -9.21
N LYS A 58 -4.15 -19.36 -7.96
CA LYS A 58 -3.44 -18.17 -7.46
C LYS A 58 -2.21 -17.88 -8.32
N GLN A 59 -1.38 -18.89 -8.61
CA GLN A 59 -0.20 -18.74 -9.48
C GLN A 59 -0.55 -18.23 -10.88
N ALA A 60 -1.67 -18.68 -11.47
CA ALA A 60 -2.13 -18.19 -12.77
C ALA A 60 -2.54 -16.71 -12.73
N LEU A 61 -3.25 -16.29 -11.67
CA LEU A 61 -3.63 -14.89 -11.46
C LEU A 61 -2.40 -13.99 -11.27
N LEU A 62 -1.44 -14.43 -10.46
CA LEU A 62 -0.18 -13.73 -10.22
C LEU A 62 0.66 -13.61 -11.50
N SER A 63 0.73 -14.69 -12.29
CA SER A 63 1.44 -14.72 -13.57
C SER A 63 0.81 -13.76 -14.58
N TRP A 64 -0.52 -13.74 -14.69
CA TRP A 64 -1.24 -12.77 -15.52
C TRP A 64 -0.93 -11.33 -15.07
N ALA A 65 -0.99 -11.07 -13.76
CA ALA A 65 -0.75 -9.75 -13.20
C ALA A 65 0.65 -9.22 -13.50
N GLN A 66 1.68 -10.06 -13.42
CA GLN A 66 3.04 -9.71 -13.79
C GLN A 66 3.18 -9.50 -15.31
N GLN A 67 2.72 -10.47 -16.12
CA GLN A 67 2.87 -10.43 -17.58
C GLN A 67 2.16 -9.23 -18.23
N HIS A 68 1.01 -8.86 -17.68
CA HIS A 68 0.16 -7.79 -18.19
C HIS A 68 0.21 -6.52 -17.33
N ARG A 69 1.15 -6.45 -16.38
CA ARG A 69 1.32 -5.31 -15.47
C ARG A 69 0.00 -4.84 -14.85
N LEU A 70 -0.81 -5.77 -14.35
CA LEU A 70 -2.12 -5.49 -13.75
C LEU A 70 -3.09 -4.73 -14.67
N GLY A 71 -3.03 -4.96 -15.98
CA GLY A 71 -3.93 -4.31 -16.94
C GLY A 71 -3.63 -2.84 -17.19
N GLN A 72 -2.40 -2.39 -16.88
CA GLN A 72 -2.00 -1.01 -17.11
C GLN A 72 -1.86 -0.70 -18.62
N VAL A 73 -2.66 0.25 -19.10
CA VAL A 73 -2.61 0.75 -20.47
C VAL A 73 -2.05 2.18 -20.49
N ALA A 74 -0.89 2.36 -21.11
CA ALA A 74 -0.17 3.65 -21.09
C ALA A 74 -1.03 4.85 -21.56
N ALA A 75 -1.87 4.65 -22.58
CA ALA A 75 -2.76 5.70 -23.08
C ALA A 75 -3.81 6.14 -22.05
N ASP A 76 -4.36 5.22 -21.26
CA ASP A 76 -5.33 5.53 -20.21
C ASP A 76 -4.65 6.19 -19.02
N MET A 77 -3.45 5.74 -18.67
CA MET A 77 -2.64 6.35 -17.62
C MET A 77 -2.29 7.80 -17.94
N ALA A 78 -1.91 8.09 -19.20
CA ALA A 78 -1.69 9.45 -19.66
C ALA A 78 -2.97 10.31 -19.55
N ARG A 79 -4.15 9.76 -19.85
CA ARG A 79 -5.43 10.47 -19.68
C ARG A 79 -5.75 10.74 -18.21
N VAL A 80 -5.48 9.78 -17.32
CA VAL A 80 -5.69 9.92 -15.88
C VAL A 80 -4.73 10.95 -15.28
N ALA A 81 -3.45 10.91 -15.65
CA ALA A 81 -2.46 11.91 -15.27
C ALA A 81 -2.89 13.32 -15.73
N ALA A 82 -3.26 13.49 -17.00
CA ALA A 82 -3.75 14.77 -17.51
C ALA A 82 -5.06 15.24 -16.83
N ARG A 83 -5.89 14.33 -16.31
CA ARG A 83 -7.06 14.68 -15.51
C ARG A 83 -6.66 15.13 -14.10
N ARG A 84 -5.70 14.44 -13.48
CA ARG A 84 -5.13 14.78 -12.17
C ARG A 84 -4.49 16.17 -12.23
N ASP A 85 -3.67 16.45 -13.24
CA ASP A 85 -3.00 17.75 -13.41
C ASP A 85 -4.02 18.90 -13.48
N ARG A 86 -5.08 18.75 -14.30
CA ARG A 86 -6.17 19.74 -14.38
C ARG A 86 -6.88 19.94 -13.05
N ALA A 87 -7.11 18.87 -12.29
CA ALA A 87 -7.74 18.96 -10.98
C ALA A 87 -6.85 19.70 -9.97
N LEU A 88 -5.55 19.40 -9.96
CA LEU A 88 -4.56 20.08 -9.12
C LEU A 88 -4.42 21.57 -9.49
N GLU A 89 -4.38 21.89 -10.79
CA GLU A 89 -4.36 23.28 -11.26
C GLU A 89 -5.62 24.05 -10.84
N GLN A 90 -6.78 23.41 -10.90
CA GLN A 90 -8.03 24.02 -10.44
C GLN A 90 -7.99 24.31 -8.93
N LEU A 91 -7.40 23.44 -8.12
CA LEU A 91 -7.22 23.67 -6.67
C LEU A 91 -6.25 24.84 -6.42
N ARG A 92 -5.16 24.95 -7.19
CA ARG A 92 -4.27 26.13 -7.13
C ARG A 92 -5.00 27.42 -7.45
N ARG A 93 -5.85 27.44 -8.48
CA ARG A 93 -6.67 28.62 -8.85
C ARG A 93 -7.69 29.00 -7.78
N GLN A 94 -8.05 28.07 -6.89
CA GLN A 94 -8.90 28.33 -5.73
C GLN A 94 -8.11 28.87 -4.52
N GLY A 95 -6.81 29.11 -4.67
CA GLY A 95 -5.95 29.62 -3.61
C GLY A 95 -5.40 28.55 -2.66
N LEU A 96 -5.55 27.26 -2.99
CA LEU A 96 -4.95 26.18 -2.21
C LEU A 96 -3.49 25.96 -2.64
N ALA A 97 -2.63 25.67 -1.67
CA ALA A 97 -1.26 25.25 -1.93
C ALA A 97 -1.25 23.81 -2.44
N VAL A 98 -0.47 23.55 -3.49
CA VAL A 98 -0.33 22.20 -4.06
C VAL A 98 1.14 21.88 -4.27
N ARG A 99 1.58 20.76 -3.70
CA ARG A 99 2.92 20.19 -3.90
C ARG A 99 2.80 18.77 -4.45
N ARG A 100 3.78 18.37 -5.26
CA ARG A 100 3.90 17.01 -5.79
C ARG A 100 5.21 16.41 -5.33
N VAL A 101 5.15 15.17 -4.90
CA VAL A 101 6.31 14.36 -4.54
C VAL A 101 6.24 13.13 -5.42
N HIS A 102 7.27 12.96 -6.22
CA HIS A 102 7.42 11.79 -7.06
C HIS A 102 8.15 10.71 -6.30
N LEU A 103 7.64 9.50 -6.36
CA LEU A 103 8.12 8.37 -5.57
C LEU A 103 8.52 7.24 -6.52
N GLU A 104 9.77 6.79 -6.45
CA GLU A 104 10.27 5.68 -7.24
C GLU A 104 10.82 4.59 -6.32
N PRO A 105 10.34 3.33 -6.40
CA PRO A 105 10.88 2.26 -5.57
C PRO A 105 12.37 2.02 -5.84
N GLU A 106 13.20 2.05 -4.81
CA GLU A 106 14.62 1.65 -4.92
C GLU A 106 14.75 0.15 -5.19
N TRP A 107 13.80 -0.63 -4.66
CA TRP A 107 13.70 -2.07 -4.89
C TRP A 107 12.23 -2.51 -5.04
N ARG A 108 11.76 -3.39 -4.17
CA ARG A 108 10.40 -3.94 -4.23
C ARG A 108 9.52 -3.23 -3.22
N LEU A 109 8.46 -2.65 -3.74
CA LEU A 109 7.40 -2.03 -2.96
C LEU A 109 6.25 -3.02 -2.78
N VAL A 110 5.85 -3.22 -1.52
CA VAL A 110 4.70 -4.03 -1.12
C VAL A 110 3.73 -3.14 -0.38
N SER A 111 2.58 -2.86 -1.00
CA SER A 111 1.50 -2.09 -0.37
C SER A 111 0.26 -2.98 -0.27
N GLY A 112 -0.51 -2.94 0.81
CA GLY A 112 -1.75 -3.74 0.91
C GLY A 112 -1.57 -5.22 1.27
N LEU A 113 -0.43 -5.60 1.86
CA LEU A 113 -0.28 -6.93 2.47
C LEU A 113 -1.25 -7.07 3.66
N GLY A 114 -2.10 -8.10 3.64
CA GLY A 114 -3.16 -8.30 4.64
C GLY A 114 -4.51 -7.67 4.28
N GLU A 115 -4.65 -7.07 3.09
CA GLU A 115 -5.96 -6.68 2.58
C GLU A 115 -6.83 -7.93 2.32
N ARG A 116 -7.87 -8.09 3.15
CA ARG A 116 -8.82 -9.22 3.08
C ARG A 116 -9.78 -9.15 1.90
N ALA A 117 -9.69 -8.11 1.07
CA ALA A 117 -10.54 -7.92 -0.10
C ALA A 117 -10.23 -8.91 -1.24
N ASN A 118 -9.12 -9.64 -1.14
CA ASN A 118 -8.70 -10.65 -2.11
C ASN A 118 -8.66 -12.04 -1.46
N ALA A 119 -9.45 -12.98 -2.00
CA ALA A 119 -9.49 -14.37 -1.54
C ALA A 119 -8.14 -15.11 -1.65
N HIS A 120 -7.25 -14.64 -2.52
CA HIS A 120 -5.94 -15.23 -2.79
C HIS A 120 -4.77 -14.44 -2.14
N GLU A 121 -5.04 -13.39 -1.37
CA GLU A 121 -4.05 -12.60 -0.61
C GLU A 121 -2.85 -12.13 -1.46
N ILE A 122 -3.13 -11.38 -2.51
CA ILE A 122 -2.17 -11.10 -3.59
C ILE A 122 -1.15 -9.98 -3.23
N GLY A 123 -1.29 -9.29 -2.10
CA GLY A 123 -0.23 -8.46 -1.53
C GLY A 123 0.05 -7.12 -2.23
N ILE A 124 -0.91 -6.59 -3.00
CA ILE A 124 -0.82 -5.27 -3.63
C ILE A 124 -2.13 -4.47 -3.46
N HIS A 125 -2.02 -3.19 -3.08
CA HIS A 125 -3.16 -2.26 -3.06
C HIS A 125 -3.49 -1.79 -4.48
N LEU A 126 -4.77 -1.88 -4.85
CA LEU A 126 -5.27 -1.52 -6.18
C LEU A 126 -6.30 -0.40 -6.10
N HIS A 127 -6.16 0.60 -6.98
CA HIS A 127 -7.09 1.72 -7.03
C HIS A 127 -8.52 1.26 -7.40
N GLY A 128 -9.51 1.70 -6.62
CA GLY A 128 -10.91 1.25 -6.71
C GLY A 128 -11.58 1.37 -8.08
N THR A 129 -11.15 2.35 -8.91
CA THR A 129 -11.66 2.55 -10.27
C THR A 129 -10.79 1.91 -11.34
N TYR A 130 -9.51 2.26 -11.41
CA TYR A 130 -8.61 1.85 -12.49
C TYR A 130 -8.07 0.43 -12.34
N GLY A 131 -8.02 -0.12 -11.12
CA GLY A 131 -7.42 -1.41 -10.85
C GLY A 131 -5.89 -1.43 -10.97
N TRP A 132 -5.23 -0.27 -11.06
CA TRP A 132 -3.78 -0.15 -11.07
C TRP A 132 -3.21 -0.12 -9.64
N PRO A 133 -1.92 -0.43 -9.45
CA PRO A 133 -1.22 -0.17 -8.20
C PRO A 133 -1.41 1.28 -7.75
N ALA A 134 -1.68 1.48 -6.46
CA ALA A 134 -1.75 2.82 -5.86
C ALA A 134 -1.21 2.79 -4.43
N LEU A 135 -0.70 3.93 -3.98
CA LEU A 135 -0.32 4.14 -2.58
C LEU A 135 -1.39 5.01 -1.90
N PRO A 136 -2.11 4.49 -0.90
CA PRO A 136 -3.14 5.26 -0.22
C PRO A 136 -2.58 6.54 0.42
N GLY A 137 -3.28 7.65 0.28
CA GLY A 137 -2.91 8.93 0.88
C GLY A 137 -2.86 8.86 2.41
N SER A 138 -3.65 7.96 3.03
CA SER A 138 -3.56 7.65 4.46
C SER A 138 -2.24 6.99 4.85
N THR A 139 -1.72 6.08 4.03
CA THR A 139 -0.39 5.46 4.22
C THR A 139 0.71 6.51 4.11
N LEU A 140 0.65 7.36 3.08
CA LEU A 140 1.61 8.47 2.89
C LEU A 140 1.57 9.45 4.07
N LYS A 141 0.36 9.85 4.50
CA LYS A 141 0.17 10.71 5.67
C LYS A 141 0.72 10.07 6.94
N GLY A 142 0.49 8.78 7.13
CA GLY A 142 0.98 8.01 8.29
C GLY A 142 2.51 7.97 8.36
N ALA A 143 3.17 7.69 7.22
CA ALA A 143 4.63 7.68 7.12
C ALA A 143 5.22 9.06 7.41
N ALA A 144 4.72 10.11 6.74
CA ALA A 144 5.14 11.48 7.00
C ALA A 144 4.94 11.89 8.46
N ALA A 145 3.80 11.50 9.06
CA ALA A 145 3.52 11.76 10.47
C ALA A 145 4.46 11.00 11.40
N GLN A 146 4.92 9.80 11.04
CA GLN A 146 5.89 9.01 11.81
C GLN A 146 7.25 9.64 11.77
N TRP A 147 7.74 9.96 10.58
CA TRP A 147 9.02 10.63 10.41
C TRP A 147 9.04 11.95 11.18
N ALA A 148 8.00 12.78 11.04
CA ALA A 148 7.90 14.05 11.73
C ALA A 148 7.87 13.88 13.25
N TRP A 149 7.22 12.83 13.76
CA TRP A 149 7.16 12.54 15.20
C TRP A 149 8.53 12.17 15.78
N GLU A 150 9.36 11.45 15.02
CA GLU A 150 10.67 10.98 15.47
C GLU A 150 11.77 12.02 15.30
N ASN A 151 11.65 12.89 14.29
CA ASN A 151 12.72 13.80 13.87
C ASN A 151 12.42 15.29 14.11
N THR A 152 11.27 15.63 14.69
CA THR A 152 10.92 17.01 15.05
C THR A 152 10.94 17.18 16.56
N ASP A 153 11.56 18.26 17.04
CA ASP A 153 11.48 18.67 18.44
C ASP A 153 10.09 19.23 18.75
N LEU A 154 9.17 18.38 19.23
CA LEU A 154 7.81 18.78 19.58
C LEU A 154 7.73 19.55 20.91
N ASP A 155 8.85 19.77 21.60
CA ASP A 155 8.93 20.64 22.78
C ASP A 155 9.11 22.11 22.37
N ASP A 156 9.53 22.38 21.13
CA ASP A 156 9.43 23.71 20.53
C ASP A 156 7.97 24.03 20.15
N PRO A 157 7.36 25.10 20.70
CA PRO A 157 5.99 25.50 20.36
C PRO A 157 5.78 25.74 18.86
N ALA A 158 6.80 26.23 18.15
CA ALA A 158 6.67 26.50 16.72
C ALA A 158 6.66 25.20 15.90
N ALA A 159 7.47 24.21 16.28
CA ALA A 159 7.50 22.88 15.68
C ALA A 159 6.24 22.07 15.98
N LEU A 160 5.74 22.10 17.23
CA LEU A 160 4.45 21.51 17.58
C LEU A 160 3.31 22.14 16.76
N GLY A 161 3.32 23.47 16.60
CA GLY A 161 2.36 24.19 15.76
C GLY A 161 2.40 23.75 14.30
N ARG A 162 3.59 23.48 13.75
CA ARG A 162 3.73 22.93 12.38
C ARG A 162 3.18 21.51 12.28
N PHE A 163 3.55 20.64 13.23
CA PHE A 163 3.11 19.24 13.26
C PHE A 163 1.57 19.15 13.33
N THR A 164 0.97 19.85 14.29
CA THR A 164 -0.48 19.88 14.48
C THR A 164 -1.20 20.60 13.34
N GLY A 165 -0.58 21.62 12.73
CA GLY A 165 -1.07 22.29 11.53
C GLY A 165 -1.18 21.36 10.33
N VAL A 166 -0.22 20.46 10.12
CA VAL A 166 -0.24 19.47 9.03
C VAL A 166 -1.22 18.33 9.33
N PHE A 167 -1.05 17.66 10.48
CA PHE A 167 -1.72 16.38 10.74
C PHE A 167 -3.05 16.50 11.48
N GLY A 168 -3.20 17.51 12.33
CA GLY A 168 -4.32 17.70 13.25
C GLY A 168 -4.22 16.90 14.55
N THR A 169 -5.25 17.01 15.37
CA THR A 169 -5.51 16.24 16.60
C THR A 169 -7.00 15.83 16.65
N PRO A 170 -7.41 14.76 17.36
CA PRO A 170 -6.61 13.93 18.26
C PRO A 170 -5.57 13.09 17.54
N LEU A 171 -4.49 12.75 18.25
CA LEU A 171 -3.49 11.82 17.75
C LEU A 171 -4.02 10.37 17.82
N PRO A 172 -3.57 9.47 16.95
CA PRO A 172 -3.87 8.04 17.08
C PRO A 172 -3.29 7.44 18.36
N GLU A 173 -3.89 6.35 18.83
CA GLU A 173 -3.80 5.87 20.22
C GLU A 173 -2.40 5.53 20.77
N PRO A 174 -1.34 5.11 20.04
CA PRO A 174 -0.02 4.99 20.68
C PRO A 174 0.65 6.36 20.94
N ARG A 175 0.25 7.41 20.22
CA ARG A 175 0.80 8.76 20.43
C ARG A 175 -0.02 9.54 21.44
N ALA A 176 -1.34 9.37 21.42
CA ALA A 176 -2.22 9.98 22.42
C ALA A 176 -1.83 9.56 23.84
N GLU A 177 -1.48 8.29 24.07
CA GLU A 177 -0.97 7.78 25.34
C GLU A 177 0.36 8.44 25.73
N LYS A 178 1.35 8.41 24.82
CA LYS A 178 2.67 9.05 25.06
C LYS A 178 2.56 10.54 25.39
N VAL A 179 1.61 11.24 24.76
CA VAL A 179 1.31 12.64 25.08
C VAL A 179 0.60 12.73 26.42
N GLY A 180 -0.48 11.98 26.66
CA GLY A 180 -1.25 12.03 27.90
C GLY A 180 -0.44 11.71 29.17
N GLU A 181 0.58 10.87 29.07
CA GLU A 181 1.54 10.61 30.16
C GLU A 181 2.50 11.79 30.43
N HIS A 182 2.71 12.68 29.46
CA HIS A 182 3.71 13.76 29.51
C HIS A 182 3.12 15.18 29.40
N ASP A 183 1.86 15.33 29.03
CA ASP A 183 1.17 16.59 28.71
C ASP A 183 0.44 17.10 29.95
N GLY A 184 1.13 17.91 30.75
CA GLY A 184 0.56 18.59 31.92
C GLY A 184 1.46 18.64 33.16
N ASP A 185 2.42 17.72 33.29
CA ASP A 185 3.21 17.56 34.53
C ASP A 185 4.60 18.23 34.48
N ARG A 186 5.12 18.58 33.30
CA ARG A 186 6.41 19.26 33.15
C ARG A 186 6.24 20.74 32.82
N PRO A 187 6.67 21.67 33.71
CA PRO A 187 6.61 23.09 33.43
C PRO A 187 7.49 23.44 32.22
N GLY A 188 6.93 24.19 31.26
CA GLY A 188 7.63 24.71 30.08
C GLY A 188 7.42 23.96 28.77
N ARG A 189 6.74 22.80 28.77
CA ARG A 189 6.43 22.05 27.55
C ARG A 189 5.14 22.58 26.90
N PRO A 190 5.09 22.78 25.57
CA PRO A 190 3.87 23.21 24.90
C PRO A 190 2.82 22.10 24.90
N ARG A 191 1.56 22.49 25.12
CA ARG A 191 0.42 21.57 25.21
C ARG A 191 -0.13 21.24 23.82
N PHE A 192 -0.47 19.98 23.58
CA PHE A 192 -1.17 19.60 22.36
C PHE A 192 -2.59 20.20 22.35
N PRO A 193 -3.07 20.75 21.22
CA PRO A 193 -4.46 21.16 21.10
C PRO A 193 -5.40 19.96 21.27
N GLU A 194 -6.43 20.10 22.10
CA GLU A 194 -7.42 19.05 22.33
C GLU A 194 -8.11 18.61 21.03
N SER A 195 -8.44 19.58 20.17
CA SER A 195 -8.97 19.32 18.84
C SER A 195 -8.45 20.35 17.84
N ALA A 196 -7.86 19.87 16.76
CA ALA A 196 -7.37 20.70 15.66
C ALA A 196 -7.49 19.93 14.34
N ARG A 197 -8.07 20.56 13.33
CA ARG A 197 -8.12 19.97 11.99
C ARG A 197 -6.77 20.14 11.29
N GLY A 198 -6.21 19.05 10.78
CA GLY A 198 -5.05 19.11 9.89
C GLY A 198 -5.37 19.86 8.59
N ARG A 199 -4.46 20.73 8.16
CA ARG A 199 -4.63 21.65 7.03
C ARG A 199 -4.12 21.10 5.71
N VAL A 200 -3.42 19.96 5.72
CA VAL A 200 -2.85 19.32 4.53
C VAL A 200 -3.54 18.00 4.24
N ARG A 201 -3.96 17.82 2.98
CA ARG A 201 -4.62 16.63 2.46
C ARG A 201 -3.62 15.86 1.61
N PHE A 202 -3.34 14.62 2.00
CA PHE A 202 -2.52 13.69 1.23
C PHE A 202 -3.44 12.92 0.29
N LEU A 203 -3.28 13.11 -1.02
CA LEU A 203 -4.03 12.35 -2.01
C LEU A 203 -3.32 11.03 -2.29
N ASP A 204 -4.07 10.02 -2.74
CA ASP A 204 -3.49 8.74 -3.16
C ASP A 204 -2.45 8.96 -4.26
N ALA A 205 -1.28 8.32 -4.14
CA ALA A 205 -0.29 8.35 -5.20
C ALA A 205 -0.64 7.33 -6.28
N LEU A 206 -0.68 7.81 -7.52
CA LEU A 206 -0.99 7.02 -8.70
C LEU A 206 0.25 6.93 -9.60
N PRO A 207 0.40 5.89 -10.43
CA PRO A 207 1.48 5.83 -11.41
C PRO A 207 1.56 7.09 -12.30
N ALA A 208 2.76 7.63 -12.47
CA ALA A 208 3.03 8.91 -13.13
C ALA A 208 2.98 8.79 -14.67
N ALA A 209 1.78 8.69 -15.24
CA ALA A 209 1.48 8.61 -16.69
C ALA A 209 2.08 7.40 -17.45
N SER A 210 2.93 6.58 -16.82
CA SER A 210 3.53 5.37 -17.39
C SER A 210 3.27 4.14 -16.52
N PRO A 211 3.15 2.94 -17.12
CA PRO A 211 2.99 1.70 -16.37
C PRO A 211 4.14 1.42 -15.40
N VAL A 212 3.81 1.03 -14.18
CA VAL A 212 4.78 0.46 -13.24
C VAL A 212 5.04 -1.01 -13.54
N THR A 213 6.23 -1.50 -13.19
CA THR A 213 6.61 -2.91 -13.35
C THR A 213 6.13 -3.70 -12.16
N VAL A 214 5.33 -4.73 -12.44
CA VAL A 214 4.76 -5.64 -11.44
C VAL A 214 5.56 -6.93 -11.45
N THR A 215 6.00 -7.39 -10.29
CA THR A 215 6.82 -8.60 -10.14
C THR A 215 6.23 -9.50 -9.05
N VAL A 216 6.11 -10.79 -9.34
CA VAL A 216 5.79 -11.83 -8.35
C VAL A 216 7.03 -12.10 -7.52
N ASP A 217 6.87 -12.04 -6.21
CA ASP A 217 7.91 -12.39 -5.26
C ASP A 217 7.44 -13.52 -4.34
N VAL A 218 8.36 -14.14 -3.61
CA VAL A 218 8.10 -15.30 -2.75
C VAL A 218 8.61 -15.08 -1.33
N LEU A 219 7.77 -15.39 -0.35
CA LEU A 219 8.16 -15.50 1.06
C LEU A 219 8.08 -16.96 1.46
N THR A 220 9.12 -17.50 2.10
CA THR A 220 9.13 -18.88 2.63
C THR A 220 9.21 -18.87 4.16
N PRO A 221 8.11 -18.57 4.89
CA PRO A 221 8.10 -18.72 6.34
C PRO A 221 8.40 -20.16 6.73
N HIS A 222 9.42 -20.33 7.58
CA HIS A 222 9.80 -21.64 8.11
C HIS A 222 8.96 -22.06 9.31
N VAL A 223 8.56 -21.15 10.20
CA VAL A 223 7.84 -21.48 11.45
C VAL A 223 6.38 -21.03 11.43
N LYS A 224 5.67 -21.29 10.33
CA LYS A 224 4.27 -20.88 10.14
C LYS A 224 3.31 -21.37 11.26
N PRO A 225 3.37 -22.63 11.73
CA PRO A 225 2.46 -23.11 12.79
C PRO A 225 2.56 -22.33 14.09
N TYR A 226 3.77 -21.88 14.45
CA TYR A 226 3.99 -21.04 15.63
C TYR A 226 3.33 -19.67 15.46
N TYR A 227 3.57 -18.99 14.34
CA TYR A 227 3.02 -17.65 14.09
C TYR A 227 1.50 -17.65 13.92
N ASP A 228 0.93 -18.65 13.26
CA ASP A 228 -0.52 -18.79 13.11
C ASP A 228 -1.20 -18.96 14.49
N ALA A 229 -0.66 -19.84 15.34
CA ALA A 229 -1.21 -20.09 16.68
C ALA A 229 -0.99 -18.90 17.63
N ALA A 230 0.12 -18.18 17.50
CA ALA A 230 0.39 -16.96 18.27
C ALA A 230 -0.54 -15.79 17.86
N ALA A 231 -0.98 -15.74 16.61
CA ALA A 231 -1.91 -14.72 16.11
C ALA A 231 -3.38 -15.03 16.48
N ASP A 232 -3.72 -16.29 16.78
CA ASP A 232 -5.06 -16.67 17.22
C ASP A 232 -5.21 -16.55 18.74
N SER A 233 -5.95 -15.53 19.18
CA SER A 233 -6.24 -15.26 20.59
C SER A 233 -6.98 -16.40 21.30
N ARG A 234 -7.59 -17.34 20.56
CA ARG A 234 -8.24 -18.54 21.11
C ARG A 234 -7.30 -19.75 21.26
N ALA A 235 -6.20 -19.78 20.52
CA ALA A 235 -5.21 -20.86 20.53
C ALA A 235 -3.99 -20.59 21.43
N ALA A 236 -3.92 -19.40 22.05
CA ALA A 236 -2.78 -18.93 22.84
C ALA A 236 -2.33 -19.86 24.00
N ARG A 237 -3.14 -20.86 24.39
CA ARG A 237 -2.77 -21.85 25.41
C ARG A 237 -1.93 -23.02 24.90
N ASP A 238 -1.94 -23.29 23.59
CA ASP A 238 -1.23 -24.41 22.94
C ASP A 238 -0.47 -23.91 21.68
N VAL A 239 0.41 -22.93 21.86
CA VAL A 239 1.27 -22.45 20.78
C VAL A 239 2.44 -23.43 20.59
N PRO A 240 2.51 -24.19 19.47
CA PRO A 240 3.60 -25.14 19.24
C PRO A 240 4.93 -24.37 19.11
N PRO A 241 6.01 -24.76 19.82
CA PRO A 241 7.25 -24.01 19.79
C PRO A 241 7.83 -23.92 18.37
N PRO A 242 8.54 -22.83 18.04
CA PRO A 242 9.22 -22.73 16.76
C PRO A 242 10.24 -23.87 16.67
N ALA A 243 10.19 -24.63 15.58
CA ALA A 243 11.02 -25.80 15.41
C ALA A 243 11.71 -25.82 14.04
N GLU A 244 12.97 -26.22 14.02
CA GLU A 244 13.83 -26.22 12.82
C GLU A 244 13.36 -27.22 11.75
N HIS A 245 12.58 -28.23 12.14
CA HIS A 245 12.07 -29.26 11.23
C HIS A 245 10.78 -28.84 10.50
N HIS A 246 10.26 -27.63 10.76
CA HIS A 246 9.12 -27.12 10.01
C HIS A 246 9.51 -26.85 8.55
N GLN A 247 8.69 -27.34 7.63
CA GLN A 247 8.90 -27.19 6.20
C GLN A 247 8.65 -25.74 5.77
N PRO A 248 9.50 -25.15 4.92
CA PRO A 248 9.21 -23.85 4.32
C PRO A 248 7.94 -23.93 3.48
N VAL A 249 7.03 -22.98 3.69
CA VAL A 249 5.80 -22.88 2.88
C VAL A 249 5.94 -21.68 1.95
N PRO A 250 6.24 -21.86 0.65
CA PRO A 250 6.33 -20.74 -0.29
C PRO A 250 4.99 -20.03 -0.43
N VAL A 251 4.97 -18.73 -0.17
CA VAL A 251 3.82 -17.84 -0.35
C VAL A 251 4.20 -16.79 -1.38
N GLN A 252 3.54 -16.84 -2.53
CA GLN A 252 3.73 -15.85 -3.59
C GLN A 252 2.83 -14.63 -3.40
N PHE A 253 3.34 -13.45 -3.72
CA PHE A 253 2.63 -12.17 -3.67
C PHE A 253 3.16 -11.20 -4.74
N LEU A 254 2.39 -10.15 -5.04
CA LEU A 254 2.79 -9.12 -6.00
C LEU A 254 3.56 -7.99 -5.32
N THR A 255 4.52 -7.46 -6.08
CA THR A 255 5.33 -6.29 -5.72
C THR A 255 5.39 -5.34 -6.91
N VAL A 256 5.68 -4.08 -6.65
CA VAL A 256 6.11 -3.13 -7.69
C VAL A 256 7.62 -3.01 -7.61
N SER A 257 8.32 -3.28 -8.71
CA SER A 257 9.79 -3.33 -8.73
C SER A 257 10.44 -2.20 -9.52
N ALA A 258 9.67 -1.39 -10.24
CA ALA A 258 10.15 -0.20 -10.96
C ALA A 258 8.97 0.67 -11.41
N GLY A 259 9.25 1.95 -11.65
CA GLY A 259 8.32 2.95 -12.15
C GLY A 259 7.89 3.95 -11.08
N ARG A 260 7.41 5.11 -11.54
CA ARG A 260 7.19 6.30 -10.71
C ARG A 260 5.73 6.43 -10.29
N PHE A 261 5.50 6.81 -9.04
CA PHE A 261 4.22 7.26 -8.50
C PHE A 261 4.22 8.76 -8.27
N ASP A 262 3.07 9.40 -8.45
CA ASP A 262 2.84 10.82 -8.24
C ASP A 262 1.96 11.04 -7.01
N ALA A 263 2.57 11.44 -5.89
CA ALA A 263 1.86 11.85 -4.69
C ALA A 263 1.58 13.35 -4.75
N ALA A 264 0.34 13.75 -4.46
CA ALA A 264 -0.03 15.16 -4.43
C ALA A 264 -0.54 15.54 -3.04
N LEU A 265 -0.03 16.66 -2.53
CA LEU A 265 -0.43 17.26 -1.26
C LEU A 265 -1.16 18.56 -1.56
N VAL A 266 -2.32 18.74 -0.91
CA VAL A 266 -3.16 19.93 -1.06
C VAL A 266 -3.42 20.52 0.31
N GLY A 267 -2.88 21.70 0.57
CA GLY A 267 -3.05 22.39 1.84
C GLY A 267 -3.68 23.76 1.73
N ASP A 268 -4.18 24.23 2.86
CA ASP A 268 -4.82 25.55 2.97
C ASP A 268 -3.77 26.70 2.96
N GLY A 269 -2.47 26.39 3.08
CA GLY A 269 -1.37 27.34 3.04
C GLY A 269 -0.05 26.71 2.58
N GLU A 270 0.85 27.52 2.00
CA GLU A 270 2.11 27.06 1.39
C GLU A 270 3.05 26.43 2.42
N ARG A 271 3.27 27.10 3.56
CA ARG A 271 4.24 26.69 4.58
C ARG A 271 3.98 25.27 5.12
N GLU A 272 2.75 24.97 5.53
CA GLU A 272 2.39 23.63 6.01
C GLU A 272 2.44 22.59 4.88
N THR A 273 2.11 22.96 3.65
CA THR A 273 2.12 22.04 2.50
C THR A 273 3.53 21.67 2.08
N GLU A 274 4.45 22.63 2.03
CA GLU A 274 5.88 22.42 1.81
C GLU A 274 6.48 21.54 2.89
N GLN A 275 6.20 21.85 4.16
CA GLN A 275 6.70 21.05 5.29
C GLN A 275 6.21 19.60 5.22
N ALA A 276 4.95 19.38 4.82
CA ALA A 276 4.37 18.06 4.67
C ALA A 276 4.95 17.30 3.47
N ALA A 277 5.29 17.99 2.38
CA ALA A 277 5.94 17.39 1.21
C ALA A 277 7.35 16.92 1.58
N TRP A 278 8.12 17.76 2.28
CA TRP A 278 9.45 17.40 2.77
C TRP A 278 9.40 16.24 3.76
N TRP A 279 8.50 16.27 4.75
CA TRP A 279 8.33 15.13 5.68
C TRP A 279 7.93 13.84 4.97
N LEU A 280 7.16 13.93 3.88
CA LEU A 280 6.83 12.76 3.08
C LEU A 280 8.08 12.23 2.36
N ALA A 281 8.85 13.11 1.71
CA ALA A 281 10.07 12.73 1.00
C ALA A 281 11.06 12.02 1.96
N GLU A 282 11.33 12.61 3.11
CA GLU A 282 12.22 12.00 4.11
C GLU A 282 11.65 10.68 4.67
N ALA A 283 10.33 10.61 4.89
CA ALA A 283 9.71 9.39 5.42
C ALA A 283 9.84 8.20 4.47
N VAL A 284 9.65 8.41 3.16
CA VAL A 284 9.71 7.30 2.20
C VAL A 284 11.13 6.79 1.99
N THR A 285 12.13 7.67 2.11
CA THR A 285 13.55 7.35 1.99
C THR A 285 14.08 6.65 3.25
N GLU A 286 13.72 7.13 4.45
CA GLU A 286 14.32 6.65 5.70
C GLU A 286 13.52 5.53 6.38
N LEU A 287 12.19 5.58 6.32
CA LEU A 287 11.31 4.61 6.98
C LEU A 287 10.76 3.55 6.02
N GLY A 288 10.67 3.89 4.74
CA GLY A 288 9.97 3.11 3.73
C GLY A 288 8.44 3.17 3.87
N LEU A 289 7.75 2.61 2.88
CA LEU A 289 6.30 2.50 2.81
C LEU A 289 5.84 1.05 2.72
N GLY A 290 4.65 0.80 3.27
CA GLY A 290 3.94 -0.46 3.09
C GLY A 290 4.40 -1.53 4.07
N ALA A 291 4.54 -2.77 3.59
CA ALA A 291 4.80 -3.92 4.43
C ALA A 291 6.24 -4.44 4.28
N LYS A 292 6.74 -5.09 5.33
CA LYS A 292 8.05 -5.75 5.39
C LYS A 292 9.25 -4.81 5.17
N THR A 293 9.17 -3.58 5.65
CA THR A 293 10.27 -2.60 5.61
C THR A 293 11.53 -3.11 6.32
N GLY A 294 11.39 -3.82 7.44
CA GLY A 294 12.52 -4.48 8.13
C GLY A 294 13.24 -5.57 7.32
N ALA A 295 12.67 -6.03 6.19
CA ALA A 295 13.31 -6.95 5.25
C ALA A 295 13.81 -6.24 3.97
N GLY A 296 13.81 -4.90 3.95
CA GLY A 296 14.29 -4.07 2.84
C GLY A 296 13.22 -3.68 1.80
N TYR A 297 11.95 -4.05 1.99
CA TYR A 297 10.89 -3.66 1.06
C TYR A 297 10.42 -2.22 1.30
N GLY A 298 9.95 -1.57 0.24
CA GLY A 298 9.18 -0.33 0.36
C GLY A 298 10.00 0.94 0.54
N TYR A 299 11.32 0.92 0.45
CA TYR A 299 12.14 2.12 0.34
C TYR A 299 11.98 2.76 -1.04
N LEU A 300 11.85 4.09 -1.08
CA LEU A 300 11.65 4.84 -2.31
C LEU A 300 12.53 6.09 -2.32
N ASP A 301 13.05 6.38 -3.51
CA ASP A 301 13.59 7.70 -3.83
C ASP A 301 12.45 8.70 -3.99
N ALA A 302 12.64 9.90 -3.45
CA ALA A 302 11.68 10.99 -3.53
C ALA A 302 12.25 12.21 -4.25
N GLU A 303 11.51 12.72 -5.24
CA GLU A 303 11.80 13.97 -5.94
C GLU A 303 10.64 14.95 -5.79
N GLU A 304 10.87 16.10 -5.16
CA GLU A 304 9.88 17.18 -5.12
C GLU A 304 9.81 17.90 -6.48
N GLU A 305 8.62 17.96 -7.07
CA GLU A 305 8.41 18.79 -8.27
C GLU A 305 8.19 20.24 -7.83
N THR A 306 9.11 21.11 -8.24
CA THR A 306 9.12 22.54 -7.88
C THR A 306 8.01 23.33 -8.58
#